data_AF-A0AAD2M945-F1
#
_entry.id   AF-A0AAD2M945-F1
#
_cell.length_a   1.000
_cell.length_b   1.000
_cell.length_c   1.000
_cell.angle_alpha   90.00
_cell.angle_beta   90.00
_cell.angle_gamma   90.00
#
_symmetry.space_group_name_H-M   'P 1'
#
loop_
_entity.id
_entity.type
_entity.pdbx_description
1 polymer ?
#
loop_
_entity_poly.entity_id
_entity_poly.type
_entity_poly.pdbx_seq_one_letter_code
_entity_poly.pdbx_strand_id
1 'polypeptide(L)'
;MSTREQAILYWILISLFTIIIFGRKNNLLDSLKNVIKYTIKFLLNPIAIVIIVINLIYLIIIYSFIYRNNLQISLWHIKDYLIILFFSVFPIVSYLKKLKFNELILAKKTELISFMAIPLFINSTYTLPVIWEMVLIFIITILSVFIAVANQQEDTKFIAKFFNFILICIGLFMLLIALNQFLKNINDVLSLDFWLSFGIEPLVWILNVPVIYLVREMIFIEKKVIFSQYKNRVYSYMRYFVKLLARKFKFRKYEDSNPSISEYIQEVRELSVIGGKRIYIKLNKKDLSNKILIAIASDAILGRNKFTHINNRREKYPNIVEIINSDNELCVFWQDNFVSTNYRDNRIDKMKTIELTEGIKLIQN
;
A
#
# COMPACT_ATOMS: atom_id res chain seq x y z
N MET A 1 24.36 -11.81 11.01
CA MET A 1 23.69 -12.61 9.96
C MET A 1 23.58 -14.03 10.46
N SER A 2 22.38 -14.63 10.48
CA SER A 2 22.22 -15.99 11.00
C SER A 2 22.69 -17.03 9.98
N THR A 3 23.05 -18.21 10.45
CA THR A 3 23.49 -19.32 9.57
C THR A 3 22.38 -19.76 8.62
N ARG A 4 21.11 -19.63 9.03
CA ARG A 4 19.94 -19.84 8.18
C ARG A 4 19.90 -18.84 7.01
N GLU A 5 20.10 -17.56 7.29
CA GLU A 5 20.13 -16.54 6.22
C GLU A 5 21.26 -16.80 5.23
N GLN A 6 22.44 -17.19 5.74
CA GLN A 6 23.57 -17.58 4.89
C GLN A 6 23.21 -18.77 4.00
N ALA A 7 22.57 -19.80 4.57
CA ALA A 7 22.14 -20.97 3.83
C ALA A 7 21.06 -20.63 2.77
N ILE A 8 20.11 -19.74 3.08
CA ILE A 8 19.15 -19.23 2.08
C ILE A 8 19.89 -18.53 0.94
N LEU A 9 20.85 -17.66 1.24
CA LEU A 9 21.65 -16.98 0.22
C LEU A 9 22.44 -17.95 -0.66
N TYR A 10 23.07 -18.96 -0.06
CA TYR A 10 23.79 -19.98 -0.82
C TYR A 10 22.85 -20.73 -1.78
N TRP A 11 21.65 -21.11 -1.34
CA TRP A 11 20.68 -21.76 -2.23
C TRP A 11 20.17 -20.83 -3.34
N ILE A 12 19.97 -19.54 -3.07
CA ILE A 12 19.63 -18.55 -4.11
C ILE A 12 20.76 -18.46 -5.14
N LEU A 13 22.02 -18.39 -4.69
CA LEU A 13 23.18 -18.35 -5.58
C LEU A 13 23.31 -19.63 -6.41
N ILE A 14 23.17 -20.81 -5.80
CA ILE A 14 23.20 -22.10 -6.50
C ILE A 14 22.09 -22.17 -7.54
N SER A 15 20.88 -21.71 -7.19
CA SER A 15 19.74 -21.69 -8.12
C SER A 15 19.98 -20.74 -9.29
N LEU A 16 20.48 -19.53 -9.02
CA LEU A 16 20.85 -18.56 -10.07
C LEU A 16 21.92 -19.13 -11.00
N PHE A 17 22.96 -19.75 -10.44
CA PHE A 17 24.03 -20.38 -11.22
C PHE A 17 23.49 -21.52 -12.09
N THR A 18 22.59 -22.33 -11.57
CA THR A 18 21.93 -23.42 -12.30
C THR A 18 21.06 -22.88 -13.43
N ILE A 19 20.31 -21.79 -13.20
CA ILE A 19 19.55 -21.10 -14.25
C ILE A 19 20.47 -20.52 -15.33
N ILE A 20 21.64 -19.98 -14.96
CA ILE A 20 22.60 -19.44 -15.93
C ILE A 20 23.20 -20.54 -16.80
N ILE A 21 23.63 -21.66 -16.20
CA ILE A 21 24.25 -22.77 -16.92
C ILE A 21 23.24 -23.53 -17.78
N PHE A 22 22.10 -23.91 -17.20
CA PHE A 22 21.15 -24.81 -17.85
C PHE A 22 19.95 -24.10 -18.48
N GLY A 23 19.71 -22.83 -18.15
CA GLY A 23 18.53 -22.08 -18.58
C GLY A 23 18.54 -21.61 -20.03
N ARG A 24 19.68 -21.71 -20.73
CA ARG A 24 19.78 -21.39 -22.17
C ARG A 24 18.96 -22.35 -23.04
N LYS A 25 18.81 -23.61 -22.62
CA LYS A 25 18.08 -24.65 -23.37
C LYS A 25 16.55 -24.57 -23.19
N ASN A 26 16.08 -23.97 -22.09
CA ASN A 26 14.69 -24.04 -21.65
C ASN A 26 14.01 -22.65 -21.51
N ASN A 27 14.53 -21.59 -22.16
CA ASN A 27 14.04 -20.20 -22.07
C ASN A 27 13.94 -19.62 -20.64
N LEU A 28 14.58 -20.24 -19.64
CA LEU A 28 14.52 -19.80 -18.23
C LEU A 28 15.22 -18.45 -18.03
N LEU A 29 16.24 -18.15 -18.86
CA LEU A 29 16.92 -16.86 -18.85
C LEU A 29 15.99 -15.71 -19.26
N ASP A 30 15.09 -15.94 -20.22
CA ASP A 30 14.11 -14.93 -20.63
C ASP A 30 13.07 -14.69 -19.52
N SER A 31 12.64 -15.74 -18.83
CA SER A 31 11.79 -15.61 -17.64
C SER A 31 12.47 -14.79 -16.55
N LEU A 32 13.74 -15.05 -16.24
CA LEU A 32 14.51 -14.29 -15.25
C LEU A 32 14.69 -12.83 -15.67
N LYS A 33 15.01 -12.58 -16.95
CA LYS A 33 15.10 -11.22 -17.52
C LYS A 33 13.78 -10.48 -17.41
N ASN A 34 12.66 -11.15 -17.65
CA ASN A 34 11.33 -10.58 -17.49
C ASN A 34 11.05 -10.22 -16.02
N VAL A 35 11.37 -11.11 -15.08
CA VAL A 35 11.24 -10.82 -13.64
C VAL A 35 12.05 -9.58 -13.27
N ILE A 36 13.32 -9.50 -13.64
CA ILE A 36 14.16 -8.32 -13.39
C ILE A 36 13.56 -7.06 -14.01
N LYS A 37 13.14 -7.12 -15.28
CA LYS A 37 12.52 -5.99 -15.99
C LYS A 37 11.29 -5.47 -15.28
N TYR A 38 10.40 -6.37 -14.82
CA TYR A 38 9.18 -5.97 -14.10
C TYR A 38 9.49 -5.45 -12.70
N THR A 39 10.46 -6.03 -12.00
CA THR A 39 10.93 -5.53 -10.71
C THR A 39 11.51 -4.12 -10.84
N ILE A 40 12.37 -3.86 -11.83
CA ILE A 40 12.91 -2.50 -12.09
C ILE A 40 11.77 -1.53 -12.43
N LYS A 41 10.83 -1.92 -13.30
CA LYS A 41 9.66 -1.09 -13.65
C LYS A 41 8.80 -0.77 -12.42
N PHE A 42 8.65 -1.73 -11.50
CA PHE A 42 7.95 -1.54 -10.23
C PHE A 42 8.70 -0.57 -9.31
N LEU A 43 10.00 -0.74 -9.12
CA LEU A 43 10.83 0.14 -8.28
C LEU A 43 10.91 1.58 -8.82
N LEU A 44 10.81 1.76 -10.14
CA LEU A 44 10.75 3.06 -10.80
C LEU A 44 9.34 3.69 -10.81
N ASN A 45 8.33 3.04 -10.24
CA ASN A 45 7.01 3.65 -10.05
C ASN A 45 7.13 4.82 -9.06
N PRO A 46 6.51 5.99 -9.33
CA PRO A 46 6.52 7.14 -8.42
C PRO A 46 6.18 6.81 -6.96
N ILE A 47 5.22 5.91 -6.72
CA ILE A 47 4.84 5.49 -5.36
C ILE A 47 6.00 4.72 -4.69
N ALA A 48 6.61 3.78 -5.42
CA ALA A 48 7.74 3.00 -4.91
C ALA A 48 8.96 3.90 -4.64
N ILE A 49 9.25 4.85 -5.53
CA ILE A 49 10.32 5.84 -5.35
C ILE A 49 10.13 6.62 -4.05
N VAL A 50 8.92 7.09 -3.75
CA VAL A 50 8.66 7.84 -2.51
C VAL A 50 8.90 6.98 -1.27
N ILE A 51 8.44 5.72 -1.28
CA ILE A 51 8.72 4.77 -0.19
C ILE A 51 10.22 4.61 0.00
N ILE A 52 10.96 4.34 -1.07
CA ILE A 52 12.41 4.11 -1.04
C ILE A 52 13.16 5.35 -0.54
N VAL A 53 12.84 6.54 -1.06
CA VAL A 53 13.52 7.79 -0.69
C VAL A 53 13.28 8.14 0.78
N ILE A 54 12.04 8.02 1.28
CA ILE A 54 11.75 8.30 2.69
C ILE A 54 12.46 7.29 3.60
N ASN A 55 12.44 6.00 3.25
CA ASN A 55 13.12 4.98 4.02
C ASN A 55 14.66 5.15 3.99
N LEU A 56 15.22 5.60 2.88
CA LEU A 56 16.64 5.94 2.79
C LEU A 56 16.99 7.13 3.70
N ILE A 57 16.13 8.15 3.78
CA ILE A 57 16.28 9.26 4.73
C ILE A 57 16.24 8.73 6.17
N TYR A 58 15.30 7.86 6.51
CA TYR A 58 15.23 7.24 7.84
C TYR A 58 16.50 6.47 8.18
N LEU A 59 17.02 5.65 7.26
CA LEU A 59 18.27 4.92 7.45
C LEU A 59 19.46 5.88 7.68
N ILE A 60 19.55 6.98 6.93
CA ILE A 60 20.60 7.99 7.12
C ILE A 60 20.50 8.65 8.50
N ILE A 61 19.30 9.01 8.94
CA ILE A 61 19.07 9.64 10.26
C ILE A 61 19.46 8.65 11.38
N ILE A 62 18.99 7.40 11.29
CA ILE A 62 19.29 6.36 12.27
C ILE A 62 20.80 6.09 12.30
N TYR A 63 21.44 5.91 11.14
CA TYR A 63 22.87 5.68 11.04
C TYR A 63 23.68 6.84 11.63
N SER A 64 23.32 8.08 11.31
CA SER A 64 23.98 9.27 11.86
C SER A 64 23.84 9.35 13.38
N PHE A 65 22.67 9.00 13.92
CA PHE A 65 22.44 8.96 15.36
C PHE A 65 23.27 7.87 16.05
N ILE A 66 23.33 6.66 15.48
CA ILE A 66 24.13 5.55 15.99
C ILE A 66 25.61 5.92 16.02
N TYR A 67 26.12 6.47 14.92
CA TYR A 67 27.51 6.87 14.78
C TYR A 67 27.87 7.99 15.78
N ARG A 68 27.03 9.02 15.90
CA ARG A 68 27.28 10.15 16.81
C ARG A 68 27.34 9.73 18.28
N ASN A 69 26.55 8.73 18.67
CA ASN A 69 26.46 8.26 20.05
C ASN A 69 27.37 7.06 20.35
N ASN A 70 28.23 6.65 19.39
CA ASN A 70 29.08 5.47 19.50
C ASN A 70 28.34 4.22 19.98
N LEU A 71 27.08 4.05 19.55
CA LEU A 71 26.32 2.85 19.88
C LEU A 71 26.94 1.68 19.09
N GLN A 72 27.38 0.65 19.80
CA GLN A 72 27.95 -0.57 19.23
C GLN A 72 26.84 -1.45 18.61
N ILE A 73 26.11 -0.89 17.64
CA ILE A 73 25.01 -1.56 16.94
C ILE A 73 25.53 -2.13 15.64
N SER A 74 25.12 -3.37 15.36
CA SER A 74 25.51 -4.08 14.15
C SER A 74 24.94 -3.42 12.88
N LEU A 75 25.77 -3.21 11.84
CA LEU A 75 25.26 -2.74 10.54
C LEU A 75 24.34 -3.75 9.86
N TRP A 76 24.34 -5.00 10.32
CA TRP A 76 23.47 -6.06 9.82
C TRP A 76 21.98 -5.74 9.99
N HIS A 77 21.60 -4.89 10.95
CA HIS A 77 20.21 -4.42 11.13
C HIS A 77 19.68 -3.65 9.90
N ILE A 78 20.55 -3.04 9.09
CA ILE A 78 20.14 -2.39 7.84
C ILE A 78 19.58 -3.42 6.84
N LYS A 79 20.18 -4.62 6.78
CA LYS A 79 19.71 -5.72 5.94
C LYS A 79 18.32 -6.17 6.40
N ASP A 80 18.13 -6.35 7.70
CA ASP A 80 16.85 -6.78 8.28
C ASP A 80 15.75 -5.74 8.03
N TYR A 81 16.09 -4.45 8.17
CA TYR A 81 15.21 -3.35 7.78
C TYR A 81 14.74 -3.45 6.32
N LEU A 82 15.67 -3.68 5.40
CA LEU A 82 15.37 -3.81 3.97
C LEU A 82 14.47 -5.03 3.69
N ILE A 83 14.73 -6.16 4.36
CA ILE A 83 13.87 -7.36 4.25
C ILE A 83 12.44 -7.02 4.68
N ILE A 84 12.26 -6.40 5.85
CA ILE A 84 10.93 -6.03 6.36
C ILE A 84 10.25 -5.01 5.43
N LEU A 85 11.00 -4.04 4.90
CA LEU A 85 10.49 -3.06 3.94
C LEU A 85 9.92 -3.75 2.69
N PHE A 86 10.69 -4.64 2.05
CA PHE A 86 10.29 -5.30 0.81
C PHE A 86 9.24 -6.41 0.98
N PHE A 87 9.27 -7.14 2.10
CA PHE A 87 8.39 -8.30 2.30
C PHE A 87 7.20 -8.03 3.23
N SER A 88 7.17 -6.92 3.95
CA SER A 88 6.04 -6.53 4.81
C SER A 88 5.39 -5.22 4.34
N VAL A 89 6.15 -4.13 4.25
CA VAL A 89 5.59 -2.79 3.94
C VAL A 89 5.13 -2.67 2.48
N PHE A 90 5.94 -3.13 1.50
CA PHE A 90 5.56 -3.07 0.09
C PHE A 90 4.30 -3.89 -0.25
N PRO A 91 4.13 -5.14 0.23
CA PRO A 91 2.88 -5.89 0.02
C PRO A 91 1.65 -5.18 0.59
N ILE A 92 1.77 -4.51 1.73
CA ILE A 92 0.68 -3.72 2.33
C ILE A 92 0.15 -2.66 1.35
N VAL A 93 1.02 -2.02 0.55
CA VAL A 93 0.61 -1.03 -0.46
C VAL A 93 -0.42 -1.60 -1.43
N SER A 94 -0.29 -2.89 -1.80
CA SER A 94 -1.26 -3.57 -2.66
C SER A 94 -2.62 -3.75 -1.95
N TYR A 95 -2.59 -4.07 -0.65
CA TYR A 95 -3.78 -4.21 0.19
C TYR A 95 -4.49 -2.88 0.48
N LEU A 96 -3.77 -1.75 0.50
CA LEU A 96 -4.37 -0.41 0.69
C LEU A 96 -5.40 -0.06 -0.40
N LYS A 97 -5.33 -0.69 -1.58
CA LYS A 97 -6.35 -0.55 -2.62
C LYS A 97 -7.69 -1.21 -2.24
N LYS A 98 -7.70 -2.11 -1.26
CA LYS A 98 -8.86 -2.96 -0.93
C LYS A 98 -9.40 -2.76 0.50
N LEU A 99 -8.55 -2.53 1.49
CA LEU A 99 -8.92 -2.53 2.91
C LEU A 99 -8.96 -1.12 3.53
N LYS A 100 -9.72 -0.94 4.62
CA LYS A 100 -9.64 0.31 5.40
C LYS A 100 -8.30 0.36 6.14
N PHE A 101 -7.68 1.53 6.18
CA PHE A 101 -6.41 1.73 6.87
C PHE A 101 -6.48 1.35 8.36
N ASN A 102 -7.60 1.65 9.05
CA ASN A 102 -7.78 1.26 10.44
C ASN A 102 -7.90 -0.26 10.62
N GLU A 103 -8.58 -0.95 9.71
CA GLU A 103 -8.66 -2.42 9.72
C GLU A 103 -7.27 -3.04 9.51
N LEU A 104 -6.47 -2.45 8.61
CA LEU A 104 -5.09 -2.86 8.37
C LEU A 104 -4.20 -2.65 9.60
N ILE A 105 -4.32 -1.51 10.29
CA ILE A 105 -3.56 -1.24 11.51
C ILE A 105 -3.95 -2.22 12.62
N LEU A 106 -5.24 -2.47 12.81
CA LEU A 106 -5.72 -3.40 13.83
C LEU A 106 -5.20 -4.81 13.56
N ALA A 107 -5.31 -5.29 12.32
CA ALA A 107 -4.82 -6.62 11.92
C ALA A 107 -3.30 -6.76 12.13
N LYS A 108 -2.51 -5.75 11.75
CA LYS A 108 -1.05 -5.80 11.93
C LYS A 108 -0.63 -5.62 13.39
N LYS A 109 -1.34 -4.82 14.18
CA LYS A 109 -1.13 -4.72 15.62
C LYS A 109 -1.29 -6.07 16.30
N THR A 110 -2.34 -6.83 15.95
CA THR A 110 -2.57 -8.15 16.52
C THR A 110 -1.48 -9.15 16.14
N GLU A 111 -0.95 -9.07 14.92
CA GLU A 111 0.12 -9.96 14.43
C GLU A 111 1.46 -9.64 15.11
N LEU A 112 1.87 -8.36 15.12
CA LEU A 112 3.17 -7.91 15.61
C LEU A 112 3.31 -7.95 17.14
N ILE A 113 2.20 -7.84 17.88
CA ILE A 113 2.19 -7.88 19.36
C ILE A 113 1.71 -9.27 19.85
N SER A 114 1.53 -10.23 18.94
CA SER A 114 1.12 -11.57 19.33
C SER A 114 2.23 -12.27 20.13
N PHE A 115 1.81 -13.13 21.07
CA PHE A 115 2.73 -14.03 21.78
C PHE A 115 3.52 -14.94 20.82
N MET A 116 3.03 -15.15 19.60
CA MET A 116 3.70 -15.92 18.55
C MET A 116 4.97 -15.25 18.01
N ALA A 117 5.16 -13.95 18.21
CA ALA A 117 6.38 -13.25 17.82
C ALA A 117 7.62 -13.76 18.58
N ILE A 118 7.45 -14.20 19.84
CA ILE A 118 8.54 -14.70 20.68
C ILE A 118 9.15 -16.00 20.14
N PRO A 119 8.39 -17.10 19.93
CA PRO A 119 8.95 -18.32 19.36
C PRO A 119 9.45 -18.13 17.93
N LEU A 120 8.83 -17.23 17.14
CA LEU A 120 9.31 -16.90 15.79
C LEU A 120 10.70 -16.26 15.84
N PHE A 121 10.91 -15.29 16.73
CA PHE A 121 12.18 -14.63 16.93
C PHE A 121 13.27 -15.58 17.44
N ILE A 122 12.95 -16.40 18.45
CA ILE A 122 13.88 -17.40 18.98
C ILE A 122 14.33 -18.32 17.85
N ASN A 123 13.38 -18.82 17.05
CA ASN A 123 13.67 -19.68 15.91
C ASN A 123 14.48 -18.98 14.82
N SER A 124 14.30 -17.67 14.56
CA SER A 124 15.09 -16.95 13.55
C SER A 124 16.52 -16.63 13.98
N THR A 125 16.73 -16.42 15.28
CA THR A 125 18.01 -16.00 15.85
C THR A 125 18.90 -17.20 16.16
N TYR A 126 18.37 -18.21 16.84
CA TYR A 126 19.10 -19.39 17.26
C TYR A 126 18.93 -20.51 16.23
N THR A 127 19.98 -20.68 15.44
CA THR A 127 19.99 -21.48 14.21
C THR A 127 21.01 -22.61 14.30
N LEU A 128 20.83 -23.63 13.46
CA LEU A 128 21.77 -24.74 13.36
C LEU A 128 23.07 -24.29 12.67
N PRO A 129 24.18 -25.05 12.78
CA PRO A 129 25.35 -24.79 11.96
C PRO A 129 25.01 -24.72 10.46
N VAL A 130 25.70 -23.87 9.70
CA VAL A 130 25.39 -23.55 8.30
C VAL A 130 25.17 -24.79 7.42
N ILE A 131 25.99 -25.84 7.59
CA ILE A 131 25.88 -27.08 6.81
C ILE A 131 24.52 -27.76 7.04
N TRP A 132 24.05 -27.79 8.29
CA TRP A 132 22.75 -28.37 8.64
C TRP A 132 21.58 -27.49 8.18
N GLU A 133 21.72 -26.16 8.29
CA GLU A 133 20.72 -25.22 7.75
C GLU A 133 20.59 -25.36 6.22
N MET A 134 21.70 -25.57 5.50
CA MET A 134 21.70 -25.83 4.05
C MET A 134 20.87 -27.07 3.69
N VAL A 135 21.09 -28.19 4.39
CA VAL A 135 20.31 -29.42 4.17
C VAL A 135 18.84 -29.20 4.53
N LEU A 136 18.58 -28.53 5.65
CA LEU A 136 17.24 -28.29 6.15
C LEU A 136 16.42 -27.40 5.20
N ILE A 137 16.98 -26.29 4.74
CA ILE A 137 16.31 -25.37 3.79
C ILE A 137 16.01 -26.10 2.48
N PHE A 138 16.92 -26.94 2.00
CA PHE A 138 16.70 -27.74 0.79
C PHE A 138 15.51 -28.70 0.95
N ILE A 139 15.45 -29.43 2.07
CA ILE A 139 14.35 -30.34 2.38
C ILE A 139 13.03 -29.58 2.47
N ILE A 140 12.99 -28.46 3.20
CA ILE A 140 11.79 -27.62 3.34
C ILE A 140 11.33 -27.11 1.96
N THR A 141 12.26 -26.70 1.10
CA THR A 141 11.95 -26.20 -0.23
C THR A 141 11.32 -27.30 -1.10
N ILE A 142 11.91 -28.50 -1.12
CA ILE A 142 11.36 -29.64 -1.86
C ILE A 142 9.98 -30.03 -1.35
N LEU A 143 9.80 -30.15 -0.03
CA LEU A 143 8.51 -30.45 0.58
C LEU A 143 7.46 -29.39 0.19
N SER A 144 7.83 -28.11 0.24
CA SER A 144 6.94 -27.00 -0.14
C SER A 144 6.49 -27.10 -1.60
N VAL A 145 7.41 -27.44 -2.51
CA VAL A 145 7.08 -27.66 -3.94
C VAL A 145 6.14 -28.86 -4.10
N PHE A 146 6.40 -29.97 -3.42
CA PHE A 146 5.52 -31.14 -3.50
C PHE A 146 4.13 -30.87 -2.92
N ILE A 147 4.03 -30.13 -1.82
CA ILE A 147 2.74 -29.69 -1.26
C ILE A 147 1.99 -28.83 -2.27
N ALA A 148 2.67 -27.88 -2.91
CA ALA A 148 2.06 -27.00 -3.91
C ALA A 148 1.53 -27.77 -5.13
N VAL A 149 2.27 -28.79 -5.60
CA VAL A 149 1.85 -29.64 -6.73
C VAL A 149 0.72 -30.58 -6.32
N ALA A 150 0.83 -31.26 -5.17
CA ALA A 150 -0.16 -32.21 -4.69
C ALA A 150 -1.50 -31.56 -4.27
N ASN A 151 -1.51 -30.26 -4.03
CA ASN A 151 -2.77 -29.53 -3.76
C ASN A 151 -3.57 -29.18 -5.02
N GLN A 152 -3.03 -29.39 -6.23
CA GLN A 152 -3.72 -29.02 -7.47
C GLN A 152 -4.83 -30.01 -7.87
N GLN A 153 -4.70 -31.28 -7.50
CA GLN A 153 -5.66 -32.33 -7.83
C GLN A 153 -6.30 -32.89 -6.57
N GLU A 154 -7.59 -33.17 -6.60
CA GLU A 154 -8.31 -33.65 -5.41
C GLU A 154 -7.78 -34.99 -4.90
N ASP A 155 -7.38 -35.87 -5.84
CA ASP A 155 -6.89 -37.23 -5.57
C ASP A 155 -5.54 -37.25 -4.84
N THR A 156 -4.75 -36.17 -4.94
CA THR A 156 -3.42 -36.07 -4.32
C THR A 156 -3.40 -35.19 -3.06
N LYS A 157 -4.56 -34.66 -2.63
CA LYS A 157 -4.68 -33.84 -1.40
C LYS A 157 -4.23 -34.59 -0.14
N PHE A 158 -4.38 -35.92 -0.07
CA PHE A 158 -3.88 -36.72 1.05
C PHE A 158 -2.34 -36.67 1.15
N ILE A 159 -1.65 -36.74 0.00
CA ILE A 159 -0.19 -36.63 -0.07
C ILE A 159 0.25 -35.23 0.40
N ALA A 160 -0.47 -34.18 0.02
CA ALA A 160 -0.21 -32.83 0.50
C ALA A 160 -0.36 -32.71 2.03
N LYS A 161 -1.35 -33.37 2.63
CA LYS A 161 -1.51 -33.44 4.10
C LYS A 161 -0.34 -34.14 4.77
N PHE A 162 0.14 -35.25 4.18
CA PHE A 162 1.30 -35.97 4.70
C PHE A 162 2.58 -35.12 4.67
N PHE A 163 2.88 -34.46 3.55
CA PHE A 163 4.03 -33.55 3.47
C PHE A 163 3.90 -32.35 4.41
N ASN A 164 2.69 -31.80 4.58
CA ASN A 164 2.43 -30.76 5.60
C ASN A 164 2.72 -31.27 7.02
N PHE A 165 2.33 -32.50 7.35
CA PHE A 165 2.63 -33.09 8.66
C PHE A 165 4.15 -33.20 8.90
N ILE A 166 4.91 -33.68 7.90
CA ILE A 166 6.39 -33.72 7.98
C ILE A 166 6.95 -32.30 8.20
N LEU A 167 6.42 -31.31 7.49
CA LEU A 167 6.87 -29.92 7.61
C LEU A 167 6.60 -29.35 9.03
N ILE A 168 5.46 -29.71 9.63
CA ILE A 168 5.15 -29.38 11.04
C ILE A 168 6.15 -30.05 11.98
N CYS A 169 6.47 -31.33 11.79
CA CYS A 169 7.46 -32.04 12.61
C CYS A 169 8.85 -31.39 12.52
N ILE A 170 9.29 -31.01 11.33
CA ILE A 170 10.55 -30.27 11.12
C ILE A 170 10.49 -28.90 11.83
N GLY A 171 9.36 -28.19 11.71
CA GLY A 171 9.13 -26.92 12.39
C GLY A 171 9.26 -27.02 13.92
N LEU A 172 8.63 -28.03 14.52
CA LEU A 172 8.72 -28.31 15.96
C LEU A 172 10.15 -28.68 16.38
N PHE A 173 10.84 -29.50 15.58
CA PHE A 173 12.24 -29.85 15.83
C PHE A 173 13.15 -28.62 15.83
N MET A 174 13.01 -27.73 14.85
CA MET A 174 13.74 -26.45 14.81
C MET A 174 13.47 -25.60 16.05
N LEU A 175 12.21 -25.49 16.46
CA LEU A 175 11.81 -24.70 17.62
C LEU A 175 12.44 -25.25 18.91
N LEU A 176 12.44 -26.57 19.11
CA LEU A 176 13.07 -27.21 20.27
C LEU A 176 14.57 -26.95 20.34
N ILE A 177 15.28 -27.05 19.21
CA ILE A 177 16.71 -26.74 19.15
C ILE A 177 16.97 -25.27 19.46
N ALA A 178 16.20 -24.38 18.82
CA ALA A 178 16.34 -22.94 19.01
C ALA A 178 16.08 -22.54 20.47
N LEU A 179 15.06 -23.13 21.10
CA LEU A 179 14.75 -22.91 22.51
C LEU A 179 15.89 -23.39 23.42
N ASN A 180 16.46 -24.58 23.16
CA ASN A 180 17.59 -25.10 23.93
C ASN A 180 18.83 -24.18 23.79
N GLN A 181 19.11 -23.69 22.58
CA GLN A 181 20.20 -22.75 22.35
C GLN A 181 19.94 -21.39 23.01
N PHE A 182 18.71 -20.89 22.97
CA PHE A 182 18.32 -19.65 23.65
C PHE A 182 18.53 -19.75 25.17
N LEU A 183 18.08 -20.85 25.78
CA LEU A 183 18.26 -21.08 27.23
C LEU A 183 19.74 -21.15 27.62
N LYS A 184 20.60 -21.73 26.76
CA LYS A 184 22.06 -21.76 26.97
C LYS A 184 22.71 -20.37 26.86
N ASN A 185 22.15 -19.49 26.04
CA ASN A 185 22.65 -18.13 25.80
C ASN A 185 21.76 -17.05 26.40
N ILE A 186 21.10 -17.32 27.54
CA ILE A 186 20.12 -16.40 28.13
C ILE A 186 20.69 -15.01 28.45
N ASN A 187 22.00 -14.91 28.63
CA ASN A 187 22.71 -13.65 28.87
C ASN A 187 22.61 -12.68 27.68
N ASP A 188 22.33 -13.17 26.46
CA ASP A 188 22.12 -12.33 25.27
C ASP A 188 20.99 -11.32 25.49
N VAL A 189 19.99 -11.68 26.31
CA VAL A 189 18.83 -10.83 26.64
C VAL A 189 19.25 -9.52 27.34
N LEU A 190 20.44 -9.47 27.94
CA LEU A 190 20.96 -8.24 28.55
C LEU A 190 21.54 -7.26 27.52
N SER A 191 21.80 -7.72 26.29
CA SER A 191 22.39 -6.88 25.25
C SER A 191 21.34 -6.02 24.55
N LEU A 192 21.71 -4.78 24.22
CA LEU A 192 20.87 -3.89 23.43
C LEU A 192 20.64 -4.45 22.01
N ASP A 193 21.64 -5.15 21.45
CA ASP A 193 21.58 -5.77 20.12
C ASP A 193 20.46 -6.81 20.03
N PHE A 194 20.26 -7.62 21.09
CA PHE A 194 19.17 -8.59 21.17
C PHE A 194 17.79 -7.93 21.09
N TRP A 195 17.56 -6.87 21.88
CA TRP A 195 16.29 -6.15 21.88
C TRP A 195 16.05 -5.40 20.57
N LEU A 196 17.10 -4.89 19.93
CA LEU A 196 17.00 -4.33 18.58
C LEU A 196 16.62 -5.41 17.57
N SER A 197 17.27 -6.57 17.58
CA SER A 197 16.92 -7.69 16.68
C SER A 197 15.48 -8.15 16.88
N PHE A 198 14.99 -8.22 18.12
CA PHE A 198 13.61 -8.60 18.41
C PHE A 198 12.62 -7.50 17.99
N GLY A 199 12.96 -6.25 18.31
CA GLY A 199 12.08 -5.09 18.10
C GLY A 199 12.13 -4.49 16.70
N ILE A 200 13.04 -4.92 15.82
CA ILE A 200 13.24 -4.28 14.51
C ILE A 200 11.99 -4.35 13.64
N GLU A 201 11.31 -5.50 13.57
CA GLU A 201 10.10 -5.66 12.78
C GLU A 201 8.96 -4.70 13.20
N PRO A 202 8.54 -4.67 14.47
CA PRO A 202 7.54 -3.71 14.91
C PRO A 202 8.02 -2.26 14.77
N LEU A 203 9.32 -1.98 14.97
CA LEU A 203 9.90 -0.65 14.80
C LEU A 203 9.79 -0.17 13.34
N VAL A 204 10.23 -0.97 12.37
CA VAL A 204 10.12 -0.64 10.94
C VAL A 204 8.66 -0.40 10.56
N TRP A 205 7.75 -1.19 11.12
CA TRP A 205 6.33 -1.05 10.84
C TRP A 205 5.78 0.28 11.38
N ILE A 206 6.03 0.60 12.66
CA ILE A 206 5.63 1.86 13.30
C ILE A 206 6.21 3.05 12.54
N LEU A 207 7.49 3.00 12.21
CA LEU A 207 8.20 4.05 11.47
C LEU A 207 7.60 4.28 10.07
N ASN A 208 7.08 3.23 9.44
CA ASN A 208 6.46 3.31 8.13
C ASN A 208 4.95 3.65 8.16
N VAL A 209 4.29 3.74 9.32
CA VAL A 209 2.87 4.14 9.39
C VAL A 209 2.60 5.48 8.66
N PRO A 210 3.41 6.55 8.85
CA PRO A 210 3.25 7.79 8.09
C PRO A 210 3.48 7.61 6.58
N VAL A 211 4.43 6.77 6.18
CA VAL A 211 4.73 6.47 4.78
C VAL A 211 3.55 5.74 4.14
N ILE A 212 2.98 4.75 4.80
CA ILE A 212 1.81 4.00 4.34
C ILE A 212 0.61 4.95 4.18
N TYR A 213 0.41 5.90 5.10
CA TYR A 213 -0.62 6.93 4.97
C TYR A 213 -0.39 7.83 3.75
N LEU A 214 0.84 8.30 3.54
CA LEU A 214 1.19 9.12 2.37
C LEU A 214 0.96 8.35 1.06
N VAL A 215 1.40 7.10 1.00
CA VAL A 215 1.21 6.21 -0.16
C VAL A 215 -0.27 6.00 -0.45
N ARG A 216 -1.10 5.85 0.58
CA ARG A 216 -2.56 5.74 0.41
C ARG A 216 -3.14 6.97 -0.28
N GLU A 217 -2.75 8.18 0.12
CA GLU A 217 -3.21 9.40 -0.55
C GLU A 217 -2.68 9.49 -1.99
N MET A 218 -1.44 9.06 -2.25
CA MET A 218 -0.93 8.93 -3.63
C MET A 218 -1.76 7.95 -4.46
N ILE A 219 -2.18 6.81 -3.91
CA ILE A 219 -3.04 5.84 -4.59
C ILE A 219 -4.38 6.47 -4.99
N PHE A 220 -4.98 7.30 -4.13
CA PHE A 220 -6.23 8.00 -4.47
C PHE A 220 -6.09 8.98 -5.63
N ILE A 221 -4.87 9.47 -5.86
CA ILE A 221 -4.53 10.44 -6.90
C ILE A 221 -3.96 9.75 -8.15
N GLU A 222 -3.54 8.48 -8.06
CA GLU A 222 -2.88 7.71 -9.12
C GLU A 222 -3.64 7.79 -10.46
N LYS A 223 -4.95 7.54 -10.44
CA LYS A 223 -5.79 7.64 -11.65
C LYS A 223 -5.80 9.06 -12.21
N LYS A 224 -5.92 10.09 -11.37
CA LYS A 224 -5.89 11.50 -11.82
C LYS A 224 -4.60 11.83 -12.55
N VAL A 225 -3.47 11.35 -12.04
CA VAL A 225 -2.15 11.60 -12.64
C VAL A 225 -2.00 10.83 -13.97
N ILE A 226 -2.43 9.57 -14.02
CA ILE A 226 -2.37 8.76 -15.25
C ILE A 226 -3.18 9.39 -16.39
N PHE A 227 -4.36 9.93 -16.10
CA PHE A 227 -5.25 10.56 -17.09
C PHE A 227 -5.04 12.09 -17.20
N SER A 228 -3.98 12.63 -16.59
CA SER A 228 -3.59 14.03 -16.76
C SER A 228 -2.72 14.23 -18.00
N GLN A 229 -2.49 15.49 -18.37
CA GLN A 229 -1.50 15.84 -19.40
C GLN A 229 -0.05 15.70 -18.90
N TYR A 230 0.16 15.47 -17.60
CA TYR A 230 1.47 15.38 -16.99
C TYR A 230 2.01 13.95 -17.04
N LYS A 231 3.33 13.81 -17.22
CA LYS A 231 3.99 12.50 -17.13
C LYS A 231 3.80 11.91 -15.72
N ASN A 232 3.62 10.60 -15.61
CA ASN A 232 3.46 9.89 -14.34
C ASN A 232 4.78 9.89 -13.54
N ARG A 233 5.03 10.99 -12.82
CA ARG A 233 6.22 11.25 -12.00
C ARG A 233 5.79 11.78 -10.63
N VAL A 234 6.66 11.68 -9.62
CA VAL A 234 6.40 12.17 -8.25
C VAL A 234 5.92 13.62 -8.23
N TYR A 235 6.52 14.48 -9.07
CA TYR A 235 6.13 15.88 -9.22
C TYR A 235 4.64 16.07 -9.57
N SER A 236 4.06 15.20 -10.41
CA SER A 236 2.65 15.29 -10.81
C SER A 236 1.71 14.99 -9.64
N TYR A 237 2.07 14.06 -8.77
CA TYR A 237 1.34 13.79 -7.53
C TYR A 237 1.41 14.98 -6.58
N MET A 238 2.61 15.54 -6.37
CA MET A 238 2.80 16.73 -5.54
C MET A 238 1.99 17.93 -6.07
N ARG A 239 2.00 18.15 -7.39
CA ARG A 239 1.23 19.22 -8.02
C ARG A 239 -0.27 19.08 -7.77
N TYR A 240 -0.81 17.86 -7.90
CA TYR A 240 -2.21 17.61 -7.59
C TYR A 240 -2.50 17.80 -6.10
N PHE A 241 -1.60 17.34 -5.23
CA PHE A 241 -1.75 17.49 -3.79
C PHE A 241 -1.79 18.96 -3.35
N VAL A 242 -0.88 19.80 -3.87
CA VAL A 242 -0.89 21.26 -3.63
C VAL A 242 -2.21 21.89 -4.11
N LYS A 243 -2.70 21.48 -5.27
CA LYS A 243 -3.98 21.94 -5.81
C LYS A 243 -5.16 21.53 -4.91
N LEU A 244 -5.15 20.31 -4.41
CA LEU A 244 -6.15 19.80 -3.48
C LEU A 244 -6.12 20.59 -2.15
N LEU A 245 -4.93 20.89 -1.62
CA LEU A 245 -4.78 21.74 -0.43
C LEU A 245 -5.35 23.14 -0.68
N ALA A 246 -5.01 23.77 -1.81
CA ALA A 246 -5.55 25.08 -2.18
C ALA A 246 -7.10 25.07 -2.26
N ARG A 247 -7.69 24.03 -2.86
CA ARG A 247 -9.14 23.81 -2.88
C ARG A 247 -9.71 23.66 -1.47
N LYS A 248 -9.07 22.87 -0.62
CA LYS A 248 -9.49 22.67 0.79
C LYS A 248 -9.51 24.00 1.55
N PHE A 249 -8.50 24.84 1.38
CA PHE A 249 -8.47 26.18 1.99
C PHE A 249 -9.59 27.08 1.48
N LYS A 250 -9.82 27.12 0.16
CA LYS A 250 -10.88 27.96 -0.43
C LYS A 250 -12.28 27.50 -0.04
N PHE A 251 -12.52 26.19 0.00
CA PHE A 251 -13.81 25.62 0.35
C PHE A 251 -14.10 25.56 1.84
N ARG A 252 -13.11 25.84 2.71
CA ARG A 252 -13.29 25.87 4.16
C ARG A 252 -14.42 26.81 4.60
N LYS A 253 -14.64 27.91 3.87
CA LYS A 253 -15.73 28.87 4.13
C LYS A 253 -17.15 28.28 4.00
N TYR A 254 -17.28 27.12 3.34
CA TYR A 254 -18.55 26.44 3.11
C TYR A 254 -18.70 25.16 3.95
N GLU A 255 -17.73 24.83 4.79
CA GLU A 255 -17.70 23.59 5.59
C GLU A 255 -18.70 23.61 6.75
N ASP A 256 -18.91 24.77 7.37
CA ASP A 256 -19.83 24.98 8.49
C ASP A 256 -21.26 25.34 8.02
N SER A 257 -21.58 25.02 6.77
CA SER A 257 -22.92 25.23 6.25
C SER A 257 -23.92 24.25 6.89
N ASN A 258 -25.15 24.73 7.09
CA ASN A 258 -26.17 24.15 7.97
C ASN A 258 -26.28 22.61 7.87
N PRO A 259 -26.34 21.86 8.99
CA PRO A 259 -26.43 20.39 8.96
C PRO A 259 -27.68 19.85 8.24
N SER A 260 -28.70 20.68 8.03
CA SER A 260 -29.90 20.33 7.25
C SER A 260 -29.66 20.19 5.74
N ILE A 261 -28.44 20.39 5.24
CA ILE A 261 -28.14 20.28 3.80
C ILE A 261 -28.39 18.86 3.25
N SER A 262 -28.20 17.82 4.07
CA SER A 262 -28.49 16.44 3.67
C SER A 262 -29.98 16.22 3.35
N GLU A 263 -30.89 16.97 3.98
CA GLU A 263 -32.32 16.87 3.73
C GLU A 263 -32.71 17.36 2.33
N TYR A 264 -31.84 18.12 1.65
CA TYR A 264 -32.08 18.58 0.28
C TYR A 264 -31.68 17.56 -0.78
N ILE A 265 -31.01 16.48 -0.41
CA ILE A 265 -30.50 15.47 -1.32
C ILE A 265 -31.49 14.31 -1.39
N GLN A 266 -32.10 14.12 -2.56
CA GLN A 266 -33.02 13.01 -2.82
C GLN A 266 -32.27 11.73 -3.18
N GLU A 267 -31.28 11.83 -4.06
CA GLU A 267 -30.56 10.66 -4.57
C GLU A 267 -29.11 11.01 -4.89
N VAL A 268 -28.20 10.07 -4.64
CA VAL A 268 -26.80 10.18 -5.05
C VAL A 268 -26.39 8.92 -5.79
N ARG A 269 -25.82 9.09 -6.99
CA ARG A 269 -25.27 8.00 -7.79
C ARG A 269 -23.80 8.21 -8.07
N GLU A 270 -23.01 7.15 -7.88
CA GLU A 270 -21.64 7.07 -8.40
C GLU A 270 -21.65 6.40 -9.77
N LEU A 271 -21.13 7.08 -10.78
CA LEU A 271 -20.96 6.55 -12.12
C LEU A 271 -19.46 6.46 -12.44
N SER A 272 -19.02 5.35 -13.01
CA SER A 272 -17.63 5.19 -13.47
C SER A 272 -17.42 5.98 -14.76
N VAL A 273 -16.35 6.78 -14.82
CA VAL A 273 -15.95 7.52 -16.02
C VAL A 273 -14.48 7.26 -16.33
N ILE A 274 -14.05 7.50 -17.56
CA ILE A 274 -12.64 7.38 -17.94
C ILE A 274 -11.79 8.27 -17.01
N GLY A 275 -10.85 7.63 -16.32
CA GLY A 275 -9.92 8.28 -15.40
C GLY A 275 -10.44 8.65 -14.02
N GLY A 276 -11.64 8.24 -13.60
CA GLY A 276 -12.15 8.49 -12.25
C GLY A 276 -13.67 8.35 -12.14
N LYS A 277 -14.27 9.03 -11.16
CA LYS A 277 -15.72 8.97 -10.94
C LYS A 277 -16.46 10.21 -11.38
N ARG A 278 -17.72 10.01 -11.73
CA ARG A 278 -18.73 11.06 -11.73
C ARG A 278 -19.65 10.85 -10.54
N ILE A 279 -19.84 11.91 -9.76
CA ILE A 279 -20.83 11.95 -8.69
C ILE A 279 -22.02 12.73 -9.22
N TYR A 280 -23.17 12.07 -9.24
CA TYR A 280 -24.44 12.65 -9.62
C TYR A 280 -25.30 12.83 -8.38
N ILE A 281 -25.80 14.04 -8.15
CA ILE A 281 -26.59 14.41 -6.97
C ILE A 281 -27.92 14.96 -7.46
N LYS A 282 -29.02 14.34 -7.04
CA LYS A 282 -30.37 14.83 -7.27
C LYS A 282 -30.92 15.51 -6.03
N LEU A 283 -31.43 16.72 -6.21
CA LEU A 283 -32.04 17.51 -5.15
C LEU A 283 -33.56 17.29 -5.11
N ASN A 284 -34.16 17.48 -3.93
CA ASN A 284 -35.61 17.43 -3.75
C ASN A 284 -36.32 18.77 -3.97
N LYS A 285 -35.58 19.86 -4.16
CA LYS A 285 -36.11 21.20 -4.42
C LYS A 285 -35.66 21.72 -5.78
N LYS A 286 -36.52 22.55 -6.39
CA LYS A 286 -36.26 23.21 -7.67
C LYS A 286 -35.13 24.24 -7.55
N ASP A 287 -35.25 25.14 -6.58
CA ASP A 287 -34.31 26.23 -6.38
C ASP A 287 -33.64 26.14 -5.00
N LEU A 288 -32.31 26.26 -5.00
CA LEU A 288 -31.49 26.37 -3.80
C LEU A 288 -30.55 27.56 -3.94
N SER A 289 -30.23 28.20 -2.81
CA SER A 289 -29.25 29.28 -2.83
C SER A 289 -27.89 28.78 -3.34
N ASN A 290 -27.19 29.63 -4.09
CA ASN A 290 -25.85 29.34 -4.61
C ASN A 290 -24.89 28.86 -3.50
N LYS A 291 -25.02 29.40 -2.28
CA LYS A 291 -24.20 29.01 -1.13
C LYS A 291 -24.40 27.54 -0.74
N ILE A 292 -25.63 27.03 -0.79
CA ILE A 292 -25.95 25.63 -0.49
C ILE A 292 -25.43 24.72 -1.62
N LEU A 293 -25.63 25.12 -2.87
CA LEU A 293 -25.14 24.39 -4.04
C LEU A 293 -23.60 24.27 -4.04
N ILE A 294 -22.88 25.35 -3.72
CA ILE A 294 -21.42 25.33 -3.56
C ILE A 294 -21.02 24.41 -2.41
N ALA A 295 -21.73 24.44 -1.28
CA ALA A 295 -21.43 23.57 -0.14
C ALA A 295 -21.51 22.09 -0.51
N ILE A 296 -22.62 21.66 -1.14
CA ILE A 296 -22.82 20.28 -1.61
C ILE A 296 -21.73 19.88 -2.61
N ALA A 297 -21.49 20.72 -3.63
CA ALA A 297 -20.46 20.45 -4.64
C ALA A 297 -19.07 20.35 -4.02
N SER A 298 -18.71 21.26 -3.11
CA SER A 298 -17.40 21.30 -2.46
C SER A 298 -17.16 20.08 -1.55
N ASP A 299 -18.18 19.59 -0.85
CA ASP A 299 -18.13 18.37 -0.03
C ASP A 299 -17.79 17.14 -0.89
N ALA A 300 -18.46 17.02 -2.04
CA ALA A 300 -18.23 15.96 -3.02
C ALA A 300 -16.84 16.09 -3.69
N ILE A 301 -16.43 17.29 -4.11
CA ILE A 301 -15.13 17.55 -4.76
C ILE A 301 -13.96 17.17 -3.83
N LEU A 302 -14.08 17.48 -2.54
CA LEU A 302 -13.05 17.17 -1.54
C LEU A 302 -13.08 15.71 -1.09
N GLY A 303 -14.05 14.91 -1.54
CA GLY A 303 -14.21 13.52 -1.13
C GLY A 303 -14.49 13.36 0.36
N ARG A 304 -15.09 14.40 0.99
CA ARG A 304 -15.53 14.37 2.39
C ARG A 304 -16.79 13.53 2.53
N ASN A 305 -17.69 13.67 1.56
CA ASN A 305 -18.95 12.93 1.45
C ASN A 305 -19.79 12.99 2.74
N LYS A 306 -19.76 14.13 3.44
CA LYS A 306 -20.52 14.36 4.67
C LYS A 306 -22.02 14.34 4.38
N PHE A 307 -22.43 14.91 3.24
CA PHE A 307 -23.85 15.00 2.86
C PHE A 307 -24.29 13.88 1.92
N THR A 308 -23.37 13.38 1.09
CA THR A 308 -23.69 12.38 0.06
C THR A 308 -23.61 10.94 0.56
N HIS A 309 -22.99 10.70 1.72
CA HIS A 309 -22.76 9.38 2.31
C HIS A 309 -22.09 8.35 1.39
N ILE A 310 -21.45 8.80 0.31
CA ILE A 310 -20.68 7.95 -0.60
C ILE A 310 -19.47 7.37 0.15
N ASN A 311 -19.42 6.04 0.26
CA ASN A 311 -18.36 5.34 0.99
C ASN A 311 -17.33 4.65 0.08
N ASN A 312 -17.24 5.02 -1.21
CA ASN A 312 -16.35 4.35 -2.13
C ASN A 312 -14.92 4.91 -2.07
N ARG A 313 -14.06 4.17 -1.39
CA ARG A 313 -12.72 4.61 -0.98
C ARG A 313 -11.64 4.51 -2.05
N ARG A 314 -11.83 3.74 -3.13
CA ARG A 314 -10.78 3.54 -4.15
C ARG A 314 -10.52 4.80 -4.98
N GLU A 315 -11.54 5.62 -5.17
CA GLU A 315 -11.47 6.86 -5.94
C GLU A 315 -12.18 7.94 -5.14
N LYS A 316 -11.47 8.44 -4.14
CA LYS A 316 -11.93 9.45 -3.18
C LYS A 316 -12.27 10.78 -3.87
N TYR A 317 -11.52 11.15 -4.91
CA TYR A 317 -11.67 12.43 -5.60
C TYR A 317 -12.38 12.26 -6.95
N PRO A 318 -13.60 12.81 -7.13
CA PRO A 318 -14.34 12.68 -8.38
C PRO A 318 -13.69 13.47 -9.52
N ASN A 319 -13.87 13.01 -10.75
CA ASN A 319 -13.56 13.77 -11.98
C ASN A 319 -14.64 14.79 -12.31
N ILE A 320 -15.89 14.44 -12.04
CA ILE A 320 -17.06 15.23 -12.39
C ILE A 320 -18.02 15.23 -11.20
N VAL A 321 -18.59 16.38 -10.88
CA VAL A 321 -19.72 16.51 -9.96
C VAL A 321 -20.85 17.20 -10.71
N GLU A 322 -21.99 16.53 -10.77
CA GLU A 322 -23.23 17.01 -11.41
C GLU A 322 -24.30 17.11 -10.33
N ILE A 323 -24.93 18.28 -10.21
CA ILE A 323 -26.08 18.49 -9.33
C ILE A 323 -27.27 18.89 -10.19
N ILE A 324 -28.34 18.11 -10.11
CA ILE A 324 -29.61 18.39 -10.78
C ILE A 324 -30.70 18.73 -9.76
N ASN A 325 -31.67 19.56 -10.15
CA ASN A 325 -32.84 19.86 -9.33
C ASN A 325 -33.91 18.75 -9.39
N SER A 326 -35.03 18.99 -8.70
CA SER A 326 -36.22 18.11 -8.73
C SER A 326 -36.73 17.84 -10.15
N ASP A 327 -36.58 18.80 -11.04
CA ASP A 327 -37.11 18.81 -12.41
C ASP A 327 -36.14 18.15 -13.42
N ASN A 328 -35.03 17.57 -12.91
CA ASN A 328 -33.92 17.00 -13.69
C ASN A 328 -33.14 18.01 -14.53
N GLU A 329 -33.23 19.30 -14.21
CA GLU A 329 -32.40 20.33 -14.83
C GLU A 329 -31.05 20.40 -14.13
N LEU A 330 -29.98 20.54 -14.91
CA LEU A 330 -28.62 20.60 -14.38
C LEU A 330 -28.36 21.98 -13.78
N CYS A 331 -28.15 22.05 -12.47
CA CYS A 331 -27.93 23.30 -11.74
C CYS A 331 -26.44 23.61 -11.56
N VAL A 332 -25.65 22.58 -11.23
CA VAL A 332 -24.23 22.71 -10.97
C VAL A 332 -23.46 21.67 -11.75
N PHE A 333 -22.39 22.12 -12.38
CA PHE A 333 -21.40 21.25 -12.97
C PHE A 333 -20.00 21.63 -12.52
N TRP A 334 -19.23 20.63 -12.14
CA TRP A 334 -17.81 20.77 -11.91
C TRP A 334 -17.05 19.64 -12.58
N GLN A 335 -15.92 19.97 -13.19
CA GLN A 335 -15.01 18.99 -13.75
C GLN A 335 -13.58 19.33 -13.39
N ASP A 336 -12.82 18.30 -12.98
CA ASP A 336 -11.46 18.47 -12.53
C ASP A 336 -10.54 18.85 -13.70
N ASN A 337 -10.12 20.10 -13.72
CA ASN A 337 -9.18 20.64 -14.71
C ASN A 337 -7.75 20.04 -14.63
N PHE A 338 -7.48 19.09 -13.73
CA PHE A 338 -6.25 18.30 -13.77
C PHE A 338 -6.29 17.15 -14.80
N VAL A 339 -7.49 16.68 -15.14
CA VAL A 339 -7.67 15.63 -16.16
C VAL A 339 -7.46 16.25 -17.55
N SER A 340 -6.81 15.50 -18.44
CA SER A 340 -6.57 15.92 -19.81
C SER A 340 -7.87 16.24 -20.54
N THR A 341 -7.83 17.26 -21.40
CA THR A 341 -8.94 17.70 -22.26
C THR A 341 -9.53 16.57 -23.09
N ASN A 342 -8.72 15.58 -23.49
CA ASN A 342 -9.17 14.41 -24.26
C ASN A 342 -10.15 13.52 -23.50
N TYR A 343 -10.22 13.62 -22.17
CA TYR A 343 -11.10 12.84 -21.30
C TYR A 343 -12.15 13.72 -20.61
N ARG A 344 -12.33 14.96 -21.07
CA ARG A 344 -13.31 15.90 -20.51
C ARG A 344 -14.68 15.74 -21.15
N ASP A 345 -15.70 16.25 -20.45
CA ASP A 345 -17.08 16.19 -20.90
C ASP A 345 -17.43 17.54 -21.51
N ASN A 346 -17.48 17.59 -22.84
CA ASN A 346 -17.64 18.84 -23.58
C ASN A 346 -19.11 19.27 -23.71
N ARG A 347 -20.06 18.55 -23.10
CA ARG A 347 -21.50 18.90 -23.16
C ARG A 347 -21.78 20.29 -22.56
N ILE A 348 -20.97 20.72 -21.61
CA ILE A 348 -21.12 21.98 -20.86
C ILE A 348 -20.65 23.20 -21.66
N ASP A 349 -19.72 23.02 -22.61
CA ASP A 349 -19.13 24.15 -23.35
C ASP A 349 -20.15 24.88 -24.24
N LYS A 350 -21.31 24.26 -24.47
CA LYS A 350 -22.42 24.83 -25.24
C LYS A 350 -23.49 25.52 -24.37
N MET A 351 -23.40 25.41 -23.04
CA MET A 351 -24.40 25.95 -22.11
C MET A 351 -23.98 27.32 -21.58
N LYS A 352 -24.95 28.20 -21.32
CA LYS A 352 -24.70 29.46 -20.60
C LYS A 352 -24.38 29.12 -19.15
N THR A 353 -23.17 29.46 -18.71
CA THR A 353 -22.71 29.14 -17.36
C THR A 353 -22.11 30.36 -16.67
N ILE A 354 -22.33 30.46 -15.35
CA ILE A 354 -21.61 31.37 -14.47
C ILE A 354 -20.60 30.56 -13.68
N GLU A 355 -19.31 30.85 -13.83
CA GLU A 355 -18.28 30.28 -12.98
C GLU A 355 -18.25 31.00 -11.63
N LEU A 356 -18.39 30.24 -10.54
CA LEU A 356 -18.38 30.77 -9.18
C LEU A 356 -16.98 30.71 -8.57
N THR A 357 -16.58 29.53 -8.09
CA THR A 357 -15.32 29.32 -7.37
C THR A 357 -14.69 27.99 -7.79
N GLU A 358 -13.37 27.98 -8.03
CA GLU A 358 -12.59 26.76 -8.33
C GLU A 358 -13.16 25.89 -9.48
N GLY A 359 -13.73 26.52 -10.52
CA GLY A 359 -14.30 25.83 -11.68
C GLY A 359 -15.71 25.27 -11.47
N ILE A 360 -16.39 25.58 -10.35
CA ILE A 360 -17.80 25.26 -10.17
C ILE A 360 -18.62 26.19 -11.06
N LYS A 361 -19.33 25.60 -12.03
CA LYS A 361 -20.18 26.31 -13.00
C LYS A 361 -21.66 26.13 -12.61
N LEU A 362 -22.37 27.24 -12.43
CA LEU A 362 -23.84 27.25 -12.39
C LEU A 362 -24.37 27.36 -13.81
N ILE A 363 -25.42 26.61 -14.12
CA ILE A 363 -26.07 26.67 -15.42
C ILE A 363 -27.23 27.65 -15.34
N GLN A 364 -27.27 28.57 -16.29
CA GLN A 364 -28.39 29.50 -16.45
C GLN A 364 -29.33 28.91 -17.49
N ASN A 365 -30.53 28.54 -17.06
CA ASN A 365 -31.63 28.15 -17.94
C ASN A 365 -32.31 29.38 -18.55
#